data_AF-A0A420IHT3-F1
#
_entry.id   AF-A0A420IHT3-F1
#
_cell.length_a   1.000
_cell.length_b   1.000
_cell.length_c   1.000
_cell.angle_alpha   90.00
_cell.angle_beta   90.00
_cell.angle_gamma   90.00
#
_symmetry.space_group_name_H-M   'P 1'
#
loop_
_entity.id
_entity.type
_entity.pdbx_description
1 polymer ?
#
loop_
_entity_poly.entity_id
_entity_poly.type
_entity_poly.pdbx_seq_one_letter_code
_entity_poly.pdbx_strand_id
1 'polypeptide(L)'
;MSSDEDRAKKHKEASEREAAKLWRAWRTVHEMVQDRGYELSEDEVKISFDDFKHKCTADDGSVLRKNMTFSARPSDAMMARYSNPATTSGSQPSPPDIGTIWVEFLPDTSVGIKQMRTFAQHLVSNSFHTGILVTCVSITPAALKIIPAVANETKIECFVEQDLLVNITHHELVPKHVPLSREERAAVLNRYRLKDTQLPRIQLGDPVARYLGLRRGQVVKIIRKSETAGRYASYRLCV
;
A
#
# COMPACT_ATOMS: atom_id res chain seq x y z
N MET A 1 -18.64 26.71 -36.04
CA MET A 1 -17.56 25.74 -36.31
C MET A 1 -16.42 25.82 -35.29
N SER A 2 -16.06 27.00 -34.75
CA SER A 2 -15.02 27.14 -33.69
C SER A 2 -15.35 26.45 -32.35
N SER A 3 -16.63 26.40 -31.94
CA SER A 3 -17.00 25.99 -30.58
C SER A 3 -16.90 24.48 -30.31
N ASP A 4 -17.09 23.64 -31.33
CA ASP A 4 -17.04 22.18 -31.19
C ASP A 4 -15.59 21.65 -31.18
N GLU A 5 -14.70 22.26 -31.97
CA GLU A 5 -13.26 21.96 -31.96
C GLU A 5 -12.61 22.34 -30.62
N ASP A 6 -12.97 23.50 -30.07
CA ASP A 6 -12.52 23.93 -28.74
C ASP A 6 -13.00 22.98 -27.63
N ARG A 7 -14.23 22.45 -27.76
CA ARG A 7 -14.78 21.47 -26.80
C ARG A 7 -14.04 20.13 -26.87
N ALA A 8 -13.77 19.64 -28.08
CA ALA A 8 -13.01 18.41 -28.29
C ALA A 8 -11.57 18.53 -27.77
N LYS A 9 -10.92 19.68 -28.00
CA LYS A 9 -9.58 19.96 -27.48
C LYS A 9 -9.55 19.99 -25.95
N LYS A 10 -10.49 20.69 -25.30
CA LYS A 10 -10.60 20.71 -23.82
C LYS A 10 -10.84 19.32 -23.22
N HIS A 11 -11.67 18.50 -23.88
CA HIS A 11 -11.92 17.13 -23.43
C HIS A 11 -10.65 16.27 -23.49
N LYS A 12 -9.89 16.38 -24.60
CA LYS A 12 -8.62 15.67 -24.77
C LYS A 12 -7.57 16.08 -23.73
N GLU A 13 -7.43 17.38 -23.47
CA GLU A 13 -6.53 17.91 -22.43
C GLU A 13 -6.94 17.46 -21.02
N ALA A 14 -8.24 17.36 -20.74
CA ALA A 14 -8.73 16.88 -19.45
C ALA A 14 -8.43 15.38 -19.25
N SER A 15 -8.69 14.56 -20.28
CA SER A 15 -8.36 13.13 -20.29
C SER A 15 -6.86 12.89 -20.10
N GLU A 16 -6.01 13.67 -20.77
CA GLU A 16 -4.55 13.54 -20.63
C GLU A 16 -4.07 13.93 -19.21
N ARG A 17 -4.66 14.96 -18.61
CA ARG A 17 -4.39 15.32 -17.21
C ARG A 17 -4.83 14.24 -16.24
N GLU A 18 -5.96 13.58 -16.49
CA GLU A 18 -6.43 12.44 -15.70
C GLU A 18 -5.47 11.27 -15.82
N ALA A 19 -5.07 10.91 -17.04
CA ALA A 19 -4.08 9.87 -17.30
C ALA A 19 -2.75 10.14 -16.59
N ALA A 20 -2.26 11.38 -16.61
CA ALA A 20 -1.02 11.76 -15.92
C ALA A 20 -1.14 11.64 -14.40
N LYS A 21 -2.30 11.97 -13.81
CA LYS A 21 -2.55 11.78 -12.38
C LYS A 21 -2.59 10.31 -12.00
N LEU A 22 -3.31 9.51 -12.77
CA LEU A 22 -3.42 8.07 -12.55
C LEU A 22 -2.09 7.36 -12.72
N TRP A 23 -1.28 7.75 -13.70
CA TRP A 23 0.08 7.24 -13.88
C TRP A 23 0.95 7.48 -12.64
N ARG A 24 0.89 8.69 -12.05
CA ARG A 24 1.64 9.00 -10.81
C ARG A 24 1.14 8.15 -9.64
N ALA A 25 -0.16 8.06 -9.45
CA ALA A 25 -0.75 7.23 -8.39
C ALA A 25 -0.36 5.75 -8.57
N TRP A 26 -0.42 5.24 -9.79
CA TRP A 26 -0.03 3.89 -10.15
C TRP A 26 1.44 3.61 -9.81
N ARG A 27 2.35 4.53 -10.16
CA ARG A 27 3.77 4.42 -9.80
C ARG A 27 3.98 4.38 -8.30
N THR A 28 3.37 5.29 -7.55
CA THR A 28 3.45 5.30 -6.08
C THR A 28 2.93 3.99 -5.48
N VAL A 29 1.88 3.40 -6.04
CA VAL A 29 1.35 2.11 -5.57
C VAL A 29 2.31 0.97 -5.87
N HIS A 30 2.96 0.94 -7.02
CA HIS A 30 3.99 -0.06 -7.34
C HIS A 30 5.21 0.08 -6.43
N GLU A 31 5.69 1.31 -6.22
CA GLU A 31 6.76 1.60 -5.26
C GLU A 31 6.37 1.17 -3.84
N MET A 32 5.14 1.45 -3.40
CA MET A 32 4.61 1.03 -2.10
C MET A 32 4.58 -0.49 -1.94
N VAL A 33 4.11 -1.21 -2.96
CA VAL A 33 4.04 -2.68 -2.93
C VAL A 33 5.46 -3.27 -2.92
N GLN A 34 6.40 -2.70 -3.69
CA GLN A 34 7.80 -3.10 -3.65
C GLN A 34 8.45 -2.84 -2.29
N ASP A 35 8.23 -1.67 -1.69
CA ASP A 35 8.78 -1.30 -0.37
C ASP A 35 8.24 -2.18 0.76
N ARG A 36 7.03 -2.72 0.61
CA ARG A 36 6.48 -3.72 1.54
C ARG A 36 7.15 -5.10 1.41
N GLY A 37 7.94 -5.33 0.37
CA GLY A 37 8.71 -6.56 0.16
C GLY A 37 8.06 -7.55 -0.81
N TYR A 38 7.04 -7.13 -1.57
CA TYR A 38 6.48 -7.94 -2.65
C TYR A 38 7.35 -7.90 -3.89
N GLU A 39 7.27 -8.95 -4.70
CA GLU A 39 8.01 -9.03 -5.95
C GLU A 39 7.27 -8.30 -7.06
N LEU A 40 7.93 -7.29 -7.62
CA LEU A 40 7.52 -6.56 -8.81
C LEU A 40 8.74 -6.36 -9.70
N SER A 41 8.51 -6.38 -11.01
CA SER A 41 9.58 -6.11 -11.98
C SER A 41 9.95 -4.61 -11.97
N GLU A 42 11.21 -4.29 -12.29
CA GLU A 42 11.62 -2.88 -12.38
C GLU A 42 10.88 -2.12 -13.48
N ASP A 43 10.53 -2.80 -14.57
CA ASP A 43 9.80 -2.24 -15.70
C ASP A 43 8.35 -1.87 -15.32
N GLU A 44 7.75 -2.63 -14.40
CA GLU A 44 6.47 -2.25 -13.80
C GLU A 44 6.66 -1.05 -12.89
N VAL A 45 7.62 -1.05 -11.97
CA VAL A 45 7.77 0.06 -11.01
C VAL A 45 8.13 1.39 -11.70
N LYS A 46 8.97 1.35 -12.74
CA LYS A 46 9.51 2.53 -13.44
C LYS A 46 8.86 2.76 -14.80
N ILE A 47 7.59 2.41 -14.97
CA ILE A 47 6.90 2.59 -16.25
C ILE A 47 6.96 4.04 -16.74
N SER A 48 7.24 4.22 -18.03
CA SER A 48 7.16 5.52 -18.67
C SER A 48 5.69 5.97 -18.81
N PHE A 49 5.45 7.27 -18.97
CA PHE A 49 4.09 7.77 -19.20
C PHE A 49 3.52 7.26 -20.54
N ASP A 50 4.38 7.12 -21.56
CA ASP A 50 3.97 6.65 -22.89
C ASP A 50 3.58 5.17 -22.85
N ASP A 51 4.36 4.33 -22.16
CA ASP A 51 4.04 2.91 -21.97
C ASP A 51 2.75 2.73 -21.16
N PHE A 52 2.55 3.58 -20.15
CA PHE A 52 1.30 3.59 -19.38
C PHE A 52 0.11 3.93 -20.26
N LYS A 53 0.21 4.95 -21.13
CA LYS A 53 -0.86 5.27 -22.09
C LYS A 53 -1.13 4.08 -23.00
N HIS A 54 -0.10 3.47 -23.57
CA HIS A 54 -0.27 2.32 -24.45
C HIS A 54 -0.99 1.13 -23.76
N LYS A 55 -0.72 0.87 -22.47
CA LYS A 55 -1.32 -0.26 -21.73
C LYS A 55 -2.71 0.04 -21.18
N CYS A 56 -2.94 1.27 -20.72
CA CYS A 56 -4.07 1.61 -19.86
C CYS A 56 -5.02 2.66 -20.45
N THR A 57 -4.76 3.19 -21.66
CA THR A 57 -5.72 4.07 -22.36
C THR A 57 -6.38 3.37 -23.53
N ALA A 58 -7.68 3.62 -23.69
CA ALA A 58 -8.44 3.18 -24.87
C ALA A 58 -8.24 4.17 -26.04
N ASP A 59 -8.69 3.79 -27.23
CA ASP A 59 -8.58 4.61 -28.45
C ASP A 59 -9.29 5.98 -28.34
N ASP A 60 -10.25 6.10 -27.42
CA ASP A 60 -10.97 7.35 -27.12
C ASP A 60 -10.23 8.27 -26.13
N GLY A 61 -9.07 7.85 -25.61
CA GLY A 61 -8.28 8.54 -24.60
C GLY A 61 -8.79 8.37 -23.17
N SER A 62 -9.81 7.54 -22.93
CA SER A 62 -10.26 7.20 -21.59
C SER A 62 -9.30 6.22 -20.90
N VAL A 63 -9.13 6.34 -19.58
CA VAL A 63 -8.24 5.47 -18.81
C VAL A 63 -9.02 4.25 -18.31
N LEU A 64 -8.61 3.08 -18.77
CA LEU A 64 -9.16 1.79 -18.37
C LEU A 64 -8.56 1.35 -17.02
N ARG A 65 -9.15 1.83 -15.92
CA ARG A 65 -8.74 1.47 -14.55
C ARG A 65 -8.74 -0.04 -14.26
N LYS A 66 -9.55 -0.82 -14.99
CA LYS A 66 -9.53 -2.29 -14.91
C LYS A 66 -8.20 -2.91 -15.33
N ASN A 67 -7.45 -2.28 -16.23
CA ASN A 67 -6.13 -2.75 -16.66
C ASN A 67 -5.02 -2.33 -15.69
N MET A 68 -5.33 -1.49 -14.71
CA MET A 68 -4.40 -1.06 -13.68
C MET A 68 -4.40 -1.99 -12.46
N THR A 69 -5.32 -2.97 -12.43
CA THR A 69 -5.40 -3.95 -11.35
C THR A 69 -4.29 -4.98 -11.51
N PHE A 70 -3.69 -5.37 -10.39
CA PHE A 70 -2.61 -6.35 -10.40
C PHE A 70 -2.54 -7.09 -9.07
N SER A 71 -1.84 -8.23 -9.08
CA SER A 71 -1.49 -8.97 -7.87
C SER A 71 0.02 -9.09 -7.76
N ALA A 72 0.53 -9.22 -6.55
CA ALA A 72 1.93 -9.49 -6.31
C ALA A 72 2.13 -10.57 -5.24
N ARG A 73 3.14 -11.40 -5.44
CA ARG A 73 3.54 -12.42 -4.48
C ARG A 73 4.59 -11.87 -3.51
N PRO A 74 4.61 -12.32 -2.24
CA PRO A 74 5.66 -11.93 -1.31
C PRO A 74 7.01 -12.48 -1.79
N SER A 75 8.08 -11.71 -1.60
CA SER A 75 9.43 -12.19 -1.92
C SER A 75 9.89 -13.25 -0.94
N ASP A 76 10.85 -14.09 -1.35
CA ASP A 76 11.47 -15.08 -0.47
C ASP A 76 12.08 -14.42 0.79
N ALA A 77 12.66 -13.23 0.64
CA ALA A 77 13.18 -12.44 1.76
C ALA A 77 12.07 -11.98 2.73
N MET A 78 10.91 -11.59 2.20
CA MET A 78 9.73 -11.23 3.01
C MET A 78 9.18 -12.47 3.73
N MET A 79 9.03 -13.61 3.02
CA MET A 79 8.58 -14.85 3.64
C MET A 79 9.50 -15.31 4.77
N ALA A 80 10.82 -15.23 4.57
CA ALA A 80 11.80 -15.57 5.60
C ALA A 80 11.70 -14.67 6.83
N ARG A 81 11.54 -13.35 6.64
CA ARG A 81 11.47 -12.37 7.74
C ARG A 81 10.22 -12.49 8.61
N TYR A 82 9.11 -12.92 8.02
CA TYR A 82 7.82 -13.01 8.69
C TYR A 82 7.37 -14.46 8.95
N SER A 83 8.26 -15.43 8.69
CA SER A 83 8.08 -16.79 9.14
C SER A 83 7.94 -16.80 10.66
N ASN A 84 6.88 -17.45 11.16
CA ASN A 84 6.73 -17.62 12.60
C ASN A 84 7.77 -18.64 13.08
N PRO A 85 8.51 -18.36 14.17
CA PRO A 85 9.42 -19.33 14.73
C PRO A 85 8.65 -20.59 15.14
N ALA A 86 9.26 -21.76 14.93
CA ALA A 86 8.67 -23.03 15.32
C ALA A 86 8.35 -23.01 16.82
N THR A 87 7.08 -23.18 17.18
CA THR A 87 6.65 -23.32 18.57
C THR A 87 7.33 -24.53 19.20
N THR A 88 7.80 -24.40 20.44
CA THR A 88 8.55 -25.39 21.25
C THR A 88 7.81 -26.72 21.52
N SER A 89 6.68 -26.98 20.85
CA SER A 89 5.71 -28.05 21.15
C SER A 89 5.44 -29.02 19.98
N GLY A 90 6.30 -29.10 18.96
CA GLY A 90 6.15 -30.07 17.87
C GLY A 90 4.88 -29.91 17.01
N SER A 91 4.13 -28.82 17.18
CA SER A 91 3.02 -28.44 16.30
C SER A 91 3.53 -27.61 15.12
N GLN A 92 2.92 -27.82 13.95
CA GLN A 92 3.21 -27.10 12.70
C GLN A 92 3.30 -25.58 12.95
N PRO A 93 4.28 -24.87 12.35
CA PRO A 93 4.35 -23.43 12.48
C PRO A 93 3.05 -22.80 11.97
N SER A 94 2.46 -21.90 12.77
CA SER A 94 1.30 -21.12 12.31
C SER A 94 1.62 -20.43 10.99
N PRO A 95 0.69 -20.40 10.02
CA PRO A 95 0.96 -19.85 8.70
C PRO A 95 1.51 -18.43 8.82
N PRO A 96 2.50 -18.05 7.99
CA PRO A 96 3.04 -16.70 8.00
C PRO A 96 1.90 -15.72 7.79
N ASP A 97 1.96 -14.61 8.51
CA ASP A 97 0.93 -13.57 8.51
C ASP A 97 1.08 -12.64 7.29
N ILE A 98 1.44 -13.26 6.16
CA ILE A 98 1.78 -12.70 4.86
C ILE A 98 1.30 -13.68 3.79
N GLY A 99 0.71 -13.15 2.74
CA GLY A 99 0.35 -13.89 1.55
C GLY A 99 0.38 -12.97 0.34
N THR A 100 -0.32 -13.34 -0.72
CA THR A 100 -0.45 -12.52 -1.93
C THR A 100 -1.23 -11.24 -1.67
N ILE A 101 -0.85 -10.17 -2.37
CA ILE A 101 -1.55 -8.89 -2.35
C ILE A 101 -2.33 -8.69 -3.65
N TRP A 102 -3.51 -8.12 -3.55
CA TRP A 102 -4.35 -7.70 -4.67
C TRP A 102 -4.53 -6.19 -4.64
N VAL A 103 -4.35 -5.52 -5.77
CA VAL A 103 -4.51 -4.08 -5.90
C VAL A 103 -5.56 -3.78 -6.96
N GLU A 104 -6.56 -2.99 -6.59
CA GLU A 104 -7.68 -2.65 -7.48
C GLU A 104 -7.96 -1.15 -7.50
N PHE A 105 -8.11 -0.61 -8.72
CA PHE A 105 -8.49 0.77 -8.98
C PHE A 105 -9.95 0.84 -9.38
N LEU A 106 -10.79 1.45 -8.54
CA LEU A 106 -12.22 1.60 -8.85
C LEU A 106 -12.47 2.86 -9.70
N PRO A 107 -13.20 2.74 -10.83
CA PRO A 107 -13.64 3.89 -11.62
C PRO A 107 -14.86 4.61 -11.01
N ASP A 108 -15.46 4.04 -9.97
CA ASP A 108 -16.71 4.54 -9.41
C ASP A 108 -16.52 5.94 -8.77
N THR A 109 -17.41 6.85 -9.13
CA THR A 109 -17.49 8.20 -8.56
C THR A 109 -18.00 8.21 -7.10
N SER A 110 -18.52 7.07 -6.63
CA SER A 110 -18.92 6.88 -5.23
C SER A 110 -18.72 5.43 -4.81
N VAL A 111 -18.14 5.23 -3.62
CA VAL A 111 -17.84 3.88 -3.10
C VAL A 111 -18.77 3.58 -1.92
N GLY A 112 -19.77 2.75 -2.21
CA GLY A 112 -20.77 2.27 -1.28
C GLY A 112 -20.49 0.87 -0.73
N ILE A 113 -21.44 0.37 0.05
CA ILE A 113 -21.41 -0.96 0.68
C ILE A 113 -21.30 -2.07 -0.40
N LYS A 114 -21.99 -1.90 -1.54
CA LYS A 114 -22.04 -2.89 -2.61
C LYS A 114 -20.64 -3.13 -3.19
N GLN A 115 -19.95 -2.08 -3.59
CA GLN A 115 -18.61 -2.13 -4.18
C GLN A 115 -17.62 -2.79 -3.21
N MET A 116 -17.61 -2.34 -1.95
CA MET A 116 -16.72 -2.89 -0.92
C MET A 116 -17.00 -4.36 -0.63
N ARG A 117 -18.26 -4.79 -0.66
CA ARG A 117 -18.62 -6.21 -0.47
C ARG A 117 -18.18 -7.06 -1.65
N THR A 118 -18.38 -6.59 -2.88
CA THR A 118 -17.90 -7.27 -4.08
C THR A 118 -16.38 -7.42 -4.06
N PHE A 119 -15.66 -6.38 -3.67
CA PHE A 119 -14.22 -6.41 -3.49
C PHE A 119 -13.79 -7.43 -2.43
N ALA A 120 -14.40 -7.38 -1.24
CA ALA A 120 -14.10 -8.32 -0.16
C ALA A 120 -14.35 -9.78 -0.57
N GLN A 121 -15.46 -10.05 -1.26
CA GLN A 121 -15.77 -11.38 -1.79
C GLN A 121 -14.71 -11.85 -2.80
N HIS A 122 -14.26 -10.96 -3.70
CA HIS A 122 -13.19 -11.27 -4.64
C HIS A 122 -11.88 -11.64 -3.94
N LEU A 123 -11.51 -10.93 -2.86
CA LEU A 123 -10.32 -11.26 -2.08
C LEU A 123 -10.41 -12.65 -1.44
N VAL A 124 -11.56 -12.96 -0.84
CA VAL A 124 -11.80 -14.24 -0.17
C VAL A 124 -11.82 -15.39 -1.18
N SER A 125 -12.53 -15.23 -2.30
CA SER A 125 -12.64 -16.27 -3.34
C SER A 125 -11.29 -16.61 -3.97
N ASN A 126 -10.39 -15.64 -4.11
CA ASN A 126 -9.05 -15.84 -4.65
C ASN A 126 -7.97 -16.08 -3.57
N SER A 127 -8.36 -16.14 -2.28
CA SER A 127 -7.45 -16.34 -1.15
C SER A 127 -6.32 -15.30 -1.05
N PHE A 128 -6.60 -14.03 -1.39
CA PHE A 128 -5.66 -12.93 -1.21
C PHE A 128 -5.57 -12.53 0.26
N HIS A 129 -4.36 -12.43 0.80
CA HIS A 129 -4.16 -12.07 2.20
C HIS A 129 -4.40 -10.58 2.46
N THR A 130 -4.02 -9.72 1.51
CA THR A 130 -4.18 -8.26 1.60
C THR A 130 -4.73 -7.71 0.30
N GLY A 131 -5.74 -6.84 0.41
CA GLY A 131 -6.31 -6.09 -0.69
C GLY A 131 -6.09 -4.60 -0.51
N ILE A 132 -5.58 -3.93 -1.53
CA ILE A 132 -5.48 -2.47 -1.60
C ILE A 132 -6.53 -1.98 -2.59
N LEU A 133 -7.45 -1.17 -2.09
CA LEU A 133 -8.47 -0.52 -2.88
C LEU A 133 -8.10 0.95 -3.09
N VAL A 134 -7.88 1.34 -4.35
CA VAL A 134 -7.61 2.73 -4.74
C VAL A 134 -8.88 3.34 -5.32
N THR A 135 -9.31 4.48 -4.77
CA THR A 135 -10.57 5.13 -5.10
C THR A 135 -10.38 6.60 -5.47
N CYS A 136 -11.16 7.12 -6.43
CA CYS A 136 -11.13 8.55 -6.77
C CYS A 136 -11.70 9.43 -5.64
N VAL A 137 -12.68 8.91 -4.90
CA VAL A 137 -13.46 9.62 -3.88
C VAL A 137 -13.36 8.90 -2.54
N SER A 138 -13.62 9.62 -1.45
CA SER A 138 -13.68 9.03 -0.11
C SER A 138 -14.77 7.96 -0.01
N ILE A 139 -14.48 6.93 0.77
CA ILE A 139 -15.37 5.80 0.98
C ILE A 139 -16.44 6.18 2.01
N THR A 140 -17.69 5.79 1.76
CA THR A 140 -18.78 6.04 2.70
C THR A 140 -18.54 5.36 4.06
N PRO A 141 -18.85 6.01 5.20
CA PRO A 141 -18.62 5.42 6.52
C PRO A 141 -19.31 4.06 6.73
N ALA A 142 -20.41 3.81 6.04
CA ALA A 142 -21.10 2.52 6.06
C ALA A 142 -20.31 1.42 5.36
N ALA A 143 -19.63 1.74 4.25
CA ALA A 143 -18.76 0.79 3.56
C ALA A 143 -17.49 0.48 4.35
N LEU A 144 -16.92 1.46 5.08
CA LEU A 144 -15.77 1.24 5.96
C LEU A 144 -16.02 0.21 7.07
N LYS A 145 -17.28 0.00 7.48
CA LYS A 145 -17.65 -1.04 8.46
C LYS A 145 -17.46 -2.47 7.94
N ILE A 146 -17.30 -2.67 6.63
CA ILE A 146 -17.02 -4.00 6.06
C ILE A 146 -15.60 -4.44 6.37
N ILE A 147 -14.63 -3.51 6.39
CA ILE A 147 -13.21 -3.81 6.65
C ILE A 147 -13.01 -4.62 7.95
N PRO A 148 -13.51 -4.19 9.12
CA PRO A 148 -13.37 -4.98 10.34
C PRO A 148 -14.21 -6.27 10.32
N ALA A 149 -15.28 -6.34 9.52
CA ALA A 149 -16.12 -7.54 9.42
C ALA A 149 -15.42 -8.70 8.70
N VAL A 150 -14.56 -8.39 7.72
CA VAL A 150 -13.80 -9.39 6.94
C VAL A 150 -12.36 -9.58 7.43
N ALA A 151 -11.97 -8.87 8.50
CA ALA A 151 -10.59 -8.83 9.00
C ALA A 151 -10.03 -10.20 9.46
N ASN A 152 -10.89 -11.18 9.72
CA ASN A 152 -10.48 -12.55 10.06
C ASN A 152 -10.02 -13.34 8.82
N GLU A 153 -10.53 -13.00 7.64
CA GLU A 153 -10.26 -13.71 6.39
C GLU A 153 -9.21 -12.98 5.57
N THR A 154 -9.42 -11.68 5.33
CA THR A 154 -8.57 -10.86 4.46
C THR A 154 -8.41 -9.45 5.03
N LYS A 155 -7.25 -8.83 4.75
CA LYS A 155 -6.98 -7.46 5.16
C LYS A 155 -7.31 -6.51 4.03
N ILE A 156 -8.07 -5.46 4.30
CA ILE A 156 -8.42 -4.45 3.30
C ILE A 156 -7.85 -3.11 3.72
N GLU A 157 -7.08 -2.51 2.82
CA GLU A 157 -6.58 -1.15 2.93
C GLU A 157 -7.18 -0.29 1.83
N CYS A 158 -7.46 0.97 2.13
CA CYS A 158 -8.06 1.89 1.17
C CYS A 158 -7.25 3.16 1.05
N PHE A 159 -7.05 3.61 -0.18
CA PHE A 159 -6.33 4.83 -0.51
C PHE A 159 -7.13 5.67 -1.49
N VAL A 160 -7.08 6.98 -1.31
CA VAL A 160 -7.62 7.91 -2.28
C VAL A 160 -6.53 8.23 -3.29
N GLU A 161 -6.85 8.26 -4.59
CA GLU A 161 -5.89 8.55 -5.66
C GLU A 161 -5.10 9.85 -5.43
N GLN A 162 -5.75 10.85 -4.83
CA GLN A 162 -5.14 12.15 -4.52
C GLN A 162 -3.97 12.04 -3.53
N ASP A 163 -4.06 11.12 -2.57
CA ASP A 163 -3.01 10.89 -1.57
C ASP A 163 -1.80 10.16 -2.16
N LEU A 164 -1.98 9.50 -3.30
CA LEU A 164 -0.96 8.68 -3.97
C LEU A 164 -0.24 9.41 -5.11
N LEU A 165 -0.59 10.66 -5.41
CA LEU A 165 0.03 11.41 -6.52
C LEU A 165 1.53 11.66 -6.33
N VAL A 166 2.00 11.64 -5.09
CA VAL A 166 3.41 11.82 -4.73
C VAL A 166 3.76 10.80 -3.65
N ASN A 167 4.81 10.00 -3.89
CA ASN A 167 5.33 9.13 -2.86
C ASN A 167 5.99 9.95 -1.74
N ILE A 168 5.33 10.02 -0.59
CA ILE A 168 5.79 10.76 0.58
C ILE A 168 7.12 10.26 1.14
N THR A 169 7.49 8.99 0.88
CA THR A 169 8.73 8.40 1.41
C THR A 169 9.98 8.93 0.72
N HIS A 170 9.83 9.52 -0.47
CA HIS A 170 10.92 10.16 -1.21
C HIS A 170 11.23 11.58 -0.72
N HIS A 171 10.41 12.13 0.19
CA HIS A 171 10.60 13.47 0.71
C HIS A 171 11.82 13.53 1.64
N GLU A 172 12.63 14.59 1.54
CA GLU A 172 13.88 14.75 2.30
C GLU A 172 13.69 14.65 3.82
N LEU A 173 12.62 15.27 4.33
CA LEU A 173 12.28 15.25 5.75
C LEU A 173 11.70 13.91 6.24
N VAL A 174 11.40 12.96 5.35
CA VAL A 174 10.88 11.64 5.70
C VAL A 174 12.03 10.64 5.77
N PRO A 175 12.47 10.22 6.96
CA PRO A 175 13.54 9.25 7.09
C PRO A 175 13.10 7.85 6.66
N LYS A 176 14.07 6.94 6.48
CA LYS A 176 13.76 5.56 6.10
C LYS A 176 13.14 4.79 7.26
N HIS A 177 11.95 4.23 7.03
CA HIS A 177 11.21 3.40 7.98
C HIS A 177 11.32 1.94 7.56
N VAL A 178 11.74 1.07 8.49
CA VAL A 178 11.90 -0.37 8.26
C VAL A 178 11.10 -1.12 9.32
N PRO A 179 10.01 -1.81 8.95
CA PRO A 179 9.28 -2.67 9.87
C PRO A 179 10.20 -3.78 10.41
N LEU A 180 10.14 -4.04 11.71
CA LEU A 180 10.91 -5.11 12.34
C LEU A 180 10.12 -6.41 12.36
N SER A 181 10.83 -7.54 12.22
CA SER A 181 10.27 -8.86 12.49
C SER A 181 9.97 -9.04 13.99
N ARG A 182 9.25 -10.13 14.32
CA ARG A 182 8.95 -10.49 15.72
C ARG A 182 10.26 -10.73 16.50
N GLU A 183 11.23 -11.38 15.88
CA GLU A 183 12.54 -11.68 16.47
C GLU A 183 13.37 -10.41 16.66
N GLU A 184 13.43 -9.55 15.65
CA GLU A 184 14.15 -8.27 15.72
C GLU A 184 13.56 -7.35 16.80
N ARG A 185 12.22 -7.30 16.90
CA ARG A 185 11.53 -6.57 17.98
C ARG A 185 11.94 -7.11 19.35
N ALA A 186 11.90 -8.43 19.55
CA ALA A 186 12.30 -9.04 20.82
C ALA A 186 13.76 -8.74 21.17
N ALA A 187 14.66 -8.81 20.18
CA ALA A 187 16.07 -8.48 20.35
C ALA A 187 16.28 -7.01 20.76
N VAL A 188 15.55 -6.07 20.14
CA VAL A 188 15.61 -4.64 20.50
C VAL A 188 15.11 -4.41 21.93
N LEU A 189 13.96 -4.97 22.30
CA LEU A 189 13.40 -4.83 23.64
C LEU A 189 14.35 -5.41 24.70
N ASN A 190 14.94 -6.58 24.43
CA ASN A 190 15.91 -7.22 25.33
C ASN A 190 17.20 -6.39 25.45
N ARG A 191 17.74 -5.89 24.33
CA ARG A 191 18.98 -5.10 24.32
C ARG A 191 18.86 -3.82 25.14
N TYR A 192 17.73 -3.13 25.06
CA TYR A 192 17.49 -1.90 25.81
C TYR A 192 16.78 -2.12 27.15
N ARG A 193 16.42 -3.36 27.48
CA ARG A 193 15.64 -3.73 28.68
C ARG A 193 14.34 -2.92 28.81
N LEU A 194 13.62 -2.78 27.69
CA LEU A 194 12.39 -2.00 27.59
C LEU A 194 11.16 -2.90 27.50
N LYS A 195 10.04 -2.39 28.01
CA LYS A 195 8.68 -2.88 27.72
C LYS A 195 8.14 -2.15 26.48
N ASP A 196 7.22 -2.79 25.74
CA ASP A 196 6.59 -2.17 24.56
C ASP A 196 6.00 -0.79 24.84
N THR A 197 5.38 -0.62 26.01
CA THR A 197 4.72 0.63 26.42
C THR A 197 5.67 1.82 26.56
N GLN A 198 6.97 1.55 26.69
CA GLN A 198 8.03 2.56 26.85
C GLN A 198 8.59 3.03 25.50
N LEU A 199 8.28 2.35 24.39
CA LEU A 199 8.68 2.82 23.08
C LEU A 199 7.86 4.05 22.66
N PRO A 200 8.50 5.05 22.01
CA PRO A 200 7.77 6.12 21.35
C PRO A 200 6.73 5.56 20.37
N ARG A 201 5.62 6.26 20.18
CA ARG A 201 4.47 5.73 19.42
C ARG A 201 4.39 6.33 18.02
N ILE A 202 3.86 5.55 17.08
CA ILE A 202 3.41 6.00 15.76
C ILE A 202 1.95 5.59 15.60
N GLN A 203 1.10 6.51 15.15
CA GLN A 203 -0.34 6.25 14.99
C GLN A 203 -0.59 5.37 13.77
N LEU A 204 -1.61 4.51 13.80
CA LEU A 204 -2.08 3.82 12.58
C LEU A 204 -2.48 4.78 11.45
N GLY A 205 -2.98 5.96 11.79
CA GLY A 205 -3.35 7.00 10.83
C GLY A 205 -2.16 7.79 10.26
N ASP A 206 -0.94 7.53 10.73
CA ASP A 206 0.26 8.18 10.21
C ASP A 206 0.45 7.81 8.72
N PRO A 207 0.78 8.77 7.83
CA PRO A 207 0.92 8.50 6.40
C PRO A 207 1.95 7.40 6.09
N VAL A 208 3.08 7.35 6.80
CA VAL A 208 4.12 6.33 6.59
C VAL A 208 3.68 4.98 7.18
N ALA A 209 2.96 5.00 8.31
CA ALA A 209 2.37 3.78 8.86
C ALA A 209 1.36 3.15 7.89
N ARG A 210 0.50 3.97 7.27
CA ARG A 210 -0.43 3.53 6.21
C ARG A 210 0.30 3.05 4.98
N TYR A 211 1.33 3.76 4.52
CA TYR A 211 2.15 3.36 3.36
C TYR A 211 2.76 1.97 3.54
N LEU A 212 3.34 1.68 4.71
CA LEU A 212 3.95 0.39 5.01
C LEU A 212 2.97 -0.70 5.47
N GLY A 213 1.68 -0.38 5.64
CA GLY A 213 0.69 -1.32 6.18
C GLY A 213 1.00 -1.75 7.63
N LEU A 214 1.52 -0.83 8.45
CA LEU A 214 1.85 -1.13 9.85
C LEU A 214 0.61 -1.50 10.67
N ARG A 215 0.79 -2.45 11.57
CA ARG A 215 -0.26 -2.97 12.45
C ARG A 215 0.04 -2.69 13.90
N ARG A 216 -1.02 -2.63 14.72
CA ARG A 216 -0.89 -2.45 16.17
C ARG A 216 0.06 -3.47 16.75
N GLY A 217 1.01 -2.99 17.55
CA GLY A 217 2.02 -3.83 18.18
C GLY A 217 3.27 -4.09 17.31
N GLN A 218 3.27 -3.73 16.02
CA GLN A 218 4.49 -3.76 15.23
C GLN A 218 5.41 -2.60 15.61
N VAL A 219 6.72 -2.86 15.54
CA VAL A 219 7.75 -1.84 15.80
C VAL A 219 8.44 -1.51 14.48
N VAL A 220 8.60 -0.22 14.23
CA VAL A 220 9.31 0.29 13.06
C VAL A 220 10.64 0.92 13.48
N LYS A 221 11.71 0.58 12.78
CA LYS A 221 13.03 1.20 12.90
C LYS A 221 13.12 2.38 11.94
N ILE A 222 13.46 3.54 12.47
CA ILE A 222 13.57 4.79 11.73
C ILE A 222 15.04 5.18 11.68
N ILE A 223 15.60 5.25 10.47
CA ILE A 223 17.00 5.61 10.24
C ILE A 223 17.03 7.00 9.63
N ARG A 224 17.57 7.96 10.39
CA ARG A 224 17.70 9.36 9.96
C ARG A 224 19.16 9.80 9.93
N LYS A 225 19.47 10.76 9.07
CA LYS A 225 20.73 11.50 9.13
C LYS A 225 20.73 12.34 10.41
N SER A 226 21.84 12.36 11.12
CA SER A 226 22.05 13.12 12.35
C SER A 226 23.31 13.93 12.19
N GLU A 227 23.25 15.22 12.52
CA GLU A 227 24.40 16.12 12.46
C GLU A 227 25.54 15.65 13.38
N THR A 228 25.21 15.15 14.58
CA THR A 228 26.18 14.71 15.57
C THR A 228 26.66 13.28 15.38
N ALA A 229 25.77 12.36 15.02
CA ALA A 229 26.06 10.92 14.97
C ALA A 229 26.20 10.37 13.54
N GLY A 230 26.05 11.20 12.51
CA GLY A 230 25.97 10.79 11.10
C GLY A 230 24.67 10.06 10.78
N ARG A 231 24.46 8.88 11.35
CA ARG A 231 23.21 8.10 11.25
C ARG A 231 22.69 7.73 12.63
N TYR A 232 21.43 8.05 12.89
CA TYR A 232 20.76 7.72 14.14
C TYR A 232 19.55 6.82 13.88
N ALA A 233 19.47 5.71 14.63
CA ALA A 233 18.34 4.79 14.59
C ALA A 233 17.42 5.02 15.80
N SER A 234 16.13 5.21 15.54
CA SER A 234 15.08 5.26 16.55
C SER A 234 14.06 4.15 16.30
N TYR A 235 13.29 3.76 17.32
CA TYR A 235 12.29 2.70 17.23
C TYR A 235 10.94 3.25 17.70
N ARG A 236 9.88 2.97 16.94
CA ARG A 236 8.51 3.38 17.30
C ARG A 236 7.54 2.21 17.28
N LEU A 237 6.65 2.14 18.27
CA LEU A 237 5.56 1.18 18.36
C LEU A 237 4.31 1.72 17.67
N CYS A 238 3.72 0.92 16.78
CA CYS A 238 2.46 1.27 16.12
C CYS A 238 1.26 1.02 17.05
N VAL A 239 0.39 2.03 17.20
CA VAL A 239 -0.80 2.04 18.07
C VAL A 239 -2.06 2.51 17.35
#